data_AF-R6TNK3-F1
#
_entry.id   AF-R6TNK3-F1
#
_cell.length_a   1.000
_cell.length_b   1.000
_cell.length_c   1.000
_cell.angle_alpha   90.00
_cell.angle_beta   90.00
_cell.angle_gamma   90.00
#
_symmetry.space_group_name_H-M   'P 1'
#
loop_
_entity.id
_entity.type
_entity.pdbx_description
1 polymer ?
#
loop_
_entity_poly.entity_id
_entity_poly.type
_entity_poly.pdbx_seq_one_letter_code
_entity_poly.pdbx_strand_id
1 'polypeptide(L)' 'MDKNNDCGCRIDHPIKGIKCDVKNCVYHKDDYTCNAGEIAVGPSFATDCGDTACRTFEQKKDSTVG' A
#
# COMPACT_ATOMS: atom_id res chain seq x y z
N MET A 1 5.91 -12.16 27.73
CA MET A 1 5.68 -13.42 27.00
C MET A 1 4.47 -13.18 26.14
N ASP A 2 4.68 -12.51 25.02
CA ASP A 2 3.62 -12.00 24.18
C ASP A 2 3.46 -12.97 23.02
N LYS A 3 2.41 -13.77 23.16
CA LYS A 3 1.95 -14.75 22.20
C LYS A 3 1.58 -14.03 20.91
N ASN A 4 2.28 -14.30 19.82
CA ASN A 4 1.68 -15.03 18.72
C ASN A 4 2.60 -15.07 17.50
N ASN A 5 2.92 -16.30 17.13
CA ASN A 5 3.20 -16.71 15.75
C ASN A 5 2.02 -16.32 14.85
N ASP A 6 1.98 -15.07 14.38
CA ASP A 6 1.09 -14.68 13.29
C ASP A 6 1.84 -14.92 11.98
N CYS A 7 1.40 -15.94 11.24
CA CYS A 7 1.79 -16.13 9.85
C CYS A 7 1.33 -14.89 9.07
N GLY A 8 2.26 -14.05 8.63
CA GLY A 8 2.01 -12.74 8.03
C GLY A 8 1.21 -12.77 6.72
N CYS A 9 -0.09 -13.04 6.82
CA CYS A 9 -0.99 -13.19 5.68
C CYS A 9 -2.40 -12.61 5.93
N ARG A 10 -2.57 -11.63 6.84
CA ARG A 10 -3.88 -10.98 7.03
C ARG A 10 -3.92 -9.61 6.35
N ILE A 11 -4.84 -9.47 5.39
CA ILE A 11 -5.14 -8.25 4.62
C ILE A 11 -5.69 -7.11 5.50
N ASP A 12 -6.05 -7.42 6.74
CA ASP A 12 -6.53 -6.46 7.74
C ASP A 12 -5.42 -5.85 8.61
N HIS A 13 -4.15 -6.22 8.40
CA HIS A 13 -3.03 -5.58 9.09
C HIS A 13 -2.39 -4.49 8.20
N PRO A 14 -2.51 -3.21 8.57
CA PRO A 14 -1.87 -2.13 7.82
C PRO A 14 -0.34 -2.27 7.88
N ILE A 15 0.33 -1.89 6.80
CA ILE A 15 1.79 -1.94 6.69
C ILE A 15 2.39 -0.87 7.62
N LYS A 16 2.97 -1.29 8.74
CA LYS A 16 3.60 -0.36 9.70
C LYS A 16 4.75 0.40 9.03
N GLY A 17 4.75 1.72 9.16
CA GLY A 17 5.80 2.60 8.62
C GLY A 17 5.60 3.04 7.18
N ILE A 18 4.59 2.53 6.46
CA ILE A 18 4.22 2.99 5.12
C ILE A 18 2.92 3.79 5.19
N LYS A 19 2.97 5.02 4.66
CA LYS A 19 1.79 5.87 4.47
C LYS A 19 1.36 5.86 3.01
N CYS A 20 0.06 5.74 2.77
CA CYS A 20 -0.53 5.88 1.45
C CYS A 20 -1.27 7.22 1.41
N ASP A 21 -0.66 8.27 0.84
CA ASP A 21 -1.31 9.59 0.72
C ASP A 21 -2.24 9.70 -0.50
N VAL A 22 -2.14 8.73 -1.42
CA VAL A 22 -2.86 8.71 -2.69
C VAL A 22 -4.30 8.25 -2.45
N LYS A 23 -5.22 9.21 -2.20
CA LYS A 23 -6.61 8.93 -1.77
C LYS A 23 -7.45 8.10 -2.76
N ASN A 24 -7.11 8.14 -4.04
CA ASN A 24 -7.73 7.32 -5.09
C ASN A 24 -7.09 5.93 -5.23
N CYS A 25 -6.11 5.55 -4.40
CA CYS A 25 -5.58 4.19 -4.32
C CYS A 25 -6.57 3.27 -3.58
N VAL A 26 -6.87 2.09 -4.11
CA VAL A 26 -7.77 1.12 -3.46
C VAL A 26 -7.30 0.69 -2.07
N TYR A 27 -5.99 0.74 -1.82
CA TYR A 27 -5.36 0.34 -0.56
C TYR A 27 -5.25 1.47 0.48
N HIS A 28 -5.62 2.70 0.12
CA HIS A 28 -5.64 3.84 1.03
C HIS A 28 -6.78 3.72 2.06
N LYS A 29 -6.44 3.89 3.35
CA LYS A 29 -7.38 4.04 4.46
C LYS A 29 -7.40 5.48 4.96
N ASP A 30 -8.49 5.86 5.64
CA ASP A 30 -8.72 7.24 6.10
C ASP A 30 -7.65 7.76 7.09
N ASP A 31 -6.95 6.86 7.78
CA ASP A 31 -5.83 7.15 8.68
C ASP A 31 -4.46 7.21 7.96
N TYR A 32 -4.47 7.30 6.63
CA TYR A 32 -3.29 7.31 5.74
C TYR A 32 -2.50 5.99 5.74
N THR A 33 -3.02 4.91 6.32
CA THR A 33 -2.35 3.61 6.24
C THR A 33 -2.56 2.94 4.88
N CYS A 34 -1.62 2.07 4.53
CA CYS A 34 -1.70 1.19 3.35
C CYS A 34 -2.12 -0.22 3.78
N ASN A 35 -3.21 -0.77 3.24
CA ASN A 35 -3.66 -2.14 3.54
C ASN A 35 -3.31 -3.17 2.45
N ALA A 36 -2.38 -2.84 1.54
CA ALA A 36 -1.98 -3.75 0.47
C ALA A 36 -1.31 -5.06 0.95
N GLY A 37 -0.96 -5.15 2.24
CA GLY A 37 -0.22 -6.27 2.83
C GLY A 37 1.27 -6.22 2.51
N GLU A 38 1.62 -5.91 1.27
CA GLU A 38 2.98 -5.67 0.78
C GLU A 38 2.97 -4.50 -0.21
N ILE A 39 4.10 -3.79 -0.35
CA ILE A 39 4.31 -2.84 -1.44
C ILE A 39 5.47 -3.29 -2.33
N ALA A 40 5.31 -3.10 -3.63
CA ALA A 40 6.38 -3.14 -4.61
C ALA A 40 6.80 -1.70 -4.90
N VAL A 41 8.08 -1.40 -4.71
CA VAL A 41 8.68 -0.10 -5.11
C VAL A 41 9.41 -0.32 -6.43
N GLY A 42 9.25 0.60 -7.36
CA GLY A 42 9.99 0.56 -8.63
C GLY A 42 10.07 1.93 -9.29
N PRO A 43 10.67 2.03 -10.49
CA PRO A 43 11.31 0.93 -11.21
C PRO A 43 12.60 0.45 -10.54
N SER A 44 13.04 -0.78 -10.85
CA SER A 44 14.25 -1.39 -10.26
C SER A 44 15.56 -0.69 -10.64
N PHE A 45 15.53 0.17 -11.66
CA PHE A 45 16.65 0.95 -12.14
C PHE A 45 16.66 2.39 -11.61
N ALA A 46 15.72 2.77 -10.74
CA ALA A 46 15.73 4.08 -10.10
C ALA A 46 17.01 4.25 -9.26
N THR A 47 17.72 5.35 -9.47
CA THR A 47 18.92 5.72 -8.71
C THR A 47 18.63 6.71 -7.60
N ASP A 48 17.48 7.40 -7.70
CA ASP A 48 17.09 8.46 -6.79
C ASP A 48 15.68 8.21 -6.24
N CYS A 49 15.44 8.68 -5.01
CA CYS A 49 14.16 8.45 -4.35
C CYS A 49 12.98 9.10 -5.10
N GLY A 50 13.22 10.22 -5.80
CA GLY A 50 12.21 10.90 -6.60
C GLY A 50 11.75 10.11 -7.83
N ASP A 51 12.56 9.17 -8.30
CA ASP A 51 12.22 8.32 -9.44
C ASP A 51 11.46 7.06 -9.03
N THR A 52 11.39 6.78 -7.73
CA THR A 52 10.67 5.63 -7.19
C THR A 52 9.16 5.92 -7.06
N ALA A 53 8.35 4.90 -7.37
CA ALA A 53 6.90 4.91 -7.28
C ALA A 53 6.38 3.61 -6.68
N CYS A 54 5.21 3.70 -6.03
CA CYS A 54 4.49 2.52 -5.54
C CYS A 54 3.87 1.76 -6.72
N ARG A 55 4.46 0.62 -7.08
CA ARG A 55 3.99 -0.27 -8.15
C ARG A 55 2.77 -1.08 -7.74
N THR A 56 2.47 -1.14 -6.45
CA THR A 56 1.23 -1.70 -5.89
C THR A 56 0.07 -0.71 -5.98
N PHE A 57 0.23 0.48 -6.57
CA PHE A 57 -0.89 1.39 -6.77
C PHE A 57 -1.94 0.77 -7.71
N GLU A 58 -3.18 0.72 -7.23
CA GLU A 58 -4.36 0.46 -8.06
C GLU A 58 -5.38 1.56 -7.83
N GLN A 59 -5.93 2.12 -8.91
CA GLN A 59 -6.93 3.17 -8.84
C GLN A 59 -8.29 2.60 -8.41
N LYS A 60 -8.97 3.26 -7.48
CA LYS A 60 -10.39 3.01 -7.19
C LYS A 60 -11.19 3.17 -8.47
N LYS A 61 -11.99 2.15 -8.82
CA LYS A 61 -12.92 2.24 -9.94
C LYS A 61 -13.94 3.34 -9.61
N ASP A 62 -13.85 4.45 -10.31
CA ASP A 62 -14.89 5.46 -10.26
C ASP A 62 -16.11 4.88 -11.00
N SER A 63 -17.19 4.62 -10.28
CA SER A 63 -18.46 4.20 -10.88
C SER A 63 -19.15 5.40 -11.54
N THR A 64 -18.50 6.02 -12.53
CA THR A 64 -19.11 7.08 -13.36
C THR A 64 -18.67 6.95 -14.82
N VAL A 65 -18.99 5.81 -15.43
CA VAL A 65 -19.38 5.78 -16.85
C VAL A 65 -20.71 5.06 -16.92
N GLY A 66 -21.79 5.85 -16.95
CA GLY A 66 -23.07 5.47 -17.51
C GLY A 66 -23.17 6.01 -18.94
#